data_AF-A0A9R1HPC1-F1
#
_entry.id   AF-A0A9R1HPC1-F1
#
_cell.length_a   1.000
_cell.length_b   1.000
_cell.length_c   1.000
_cell.angle_alpha   90.00
_cell.angle_beta   90.00
_cell.angle_gamma   90.00
#
_symmetry.space_group_name_H-M   'P 1'
#
loop_
_entity.id
_entity.type
_entity.pdbx_description
1 polymer ?
#
loop_
_entity_poly.entity_id
_entity_poly.type
_entity_poly.pdbx_seq_one_letter_code
_entity_poly.pdbx_strand_id
1 'polypeptide(L)'
;MSTSTFATSARALQHIISTAAATSPRRPSSLGFAGRVPSVLIRSSRCKLDVSAAAVYMLKLVTPGGREYELEAPDDAYILDTAESAGVELPCACRAGACYKCAGKVEAGTVHRADGSLLHGRLQEEGYVLICVSCPRSDCVIHTHKEDDLW
;
A
#
# COMPACT_ATOMS: atom_id res chain seq x y z
N MET A 1 -43.10 -1.43 -19.29
CA MET A 1 -42.88 -2.85 -18.93
C MET A 1 -42.82 -3.64 -20.22
N SER A 2 -41.62 -3.89 -20.74
CA SER A 2 -41.46 -4.64 -21.99
C SER A 2 -40.35 -5.65 -21.80
N THR A 3 -40.76 -6.89 -21.54
CA THR A 3 -39.92 -8.06 -21.36
C THR A 3 -39.65 -8.75 -22.70
N SER A 4 -38.43 -9.26 -22.81
CA SER A 4 -37.99 -10.49 -23.49
C SER A 4 -38.16 -10.63 -25.02
N THR A 5 -37.10 -11.06 -25.73
CA THR A 5 -36.84 -12.49 -26.02
C THR A 5 -35.60 -12.66 -26.92
N PHE A 6 -34.81 -13.69 -26.61
CA PHE A 6 -33.62 -14.21 -27.29
C PHE A 6 -33.90 -14.81 -28.69
N ALA A 7 -32.91 -14.77 -29.59
CA ALA A 7 -32.53 -15.84 -30.53
C ALA A 7 -31.24 -15.41 -31.28
N THR A 8 -30.10 -16.09 -31.13
CA THR A 8 -29.63 -17.32 -31.82
C THR A 8 -29.15 -17.08 -33.26
N SER A 9 -28.03 -17.75 -33.60
CA SER A 9 -27.42 -17.96 -34.92
C SER A 9 -26.31 -16.94 -35.26
N ALA A 10 -25.17 -17.27 -35.87
CA ALA A 10 -24.80 -18.46 -36.60
C ALA A 10 -23.27 -18.64 -36.61
N ARG A 11 -22.86 -19.89 -36.77
CA ARG A 11 -21.55 -20.37 -37.23
C ARG A 11 -21.04 -19.61 -38.46
N ALA A 12 -19.72 -19.47 -38.59
CA ALA A 12 -18.95 -19.95 -39.75
C ALA A 12 -17.49 -19.48 -39.66
N LEU A 13 -16.56 -20.41 -39.48
CA LEU A 13 -15.66 -20.97 -40.52
C LEU A 13 -14.30 -20.24 -40.48
N GLN A 14 -13.23 -20.93 -40.06
CA GLN A 14 -12.17 -21.48 -40.95
C GLN A 14 -11.19 -20.38 -41.41
N HIS A 15 -9.87 -20.52 -41.47
CA HIS A 15 -8.97 -21.66 -41.37
C HIS A 15 -7.53 -21.10 -41.56
N ILE A 16 -6.53 -21.81 -41.04
CA ILE A 16 -5.29 -22.19 -41.77
C ILE A 16 -4.09 -21.20 -41.84
N ILE A 17 -3.05 -21.63 -41.10
CA ILE A 17 -1.62 -21.79 -41.48
C ILE A 17 -0.77 -20.54 -41.73
N SER A 18 0.28 -20.40 -40.92
CA SER A 18 1.65 -20.26 -41.46
C SER A 18 2.70 -20.71 -40.45
N THR A 19 3.33 -21.83 -40.79
CA THR A 19 4.60 -22.34 -40.29
C THR A 19 5.76 -21.50 -40.80
N ALA A 20 6.75 -21.21 -39.96
CA ALA A 20 8.14 -21.06 -40.40
C ALA A 20 9.10 -21.24 -39.23
N ALA A 21 9.86 -22.34 -39.27
CA ALA A 21 11.07 -22.53 -38.50
C ALA A 21 12.20 -21.65 -39.08
N ALA A 22 13.09 -21.14 -38.24
CA ALA A 22 14.43 -20.78 -38.67
C ALA A 22 15.44 -20.88 -37.52
N THR A 23 16.49 -21.64 -37.82
CA THR A 23 17.62 -22.07 -37.02
C THR A 23 18.62 -20.93 -36.72
N SER A 24 19.30 -21.08 -35.58
CA SER A 24 20.53 -20.41 -35.08
C SER A 24 21.55 -19.95 -36.14
N PRO A 25 22.39 -18.94 -35.82
CA PRO A 25 23.78 -19.28 -35.48
C PRO A 25 24.41 -18.45 -34.34
N ARG A 26 25.68 -18.78 -34.08
CA ARG A 26 26.48 -18.61 -32.86
C ARG A 26 27.04 -17.20 -32.62
N ARG A 27 27.29 -16.98 -31.33
CA ARG A 27 28.29 -16.12 -30.64
C ARG A 27 29.48 -15.65 -31.49
N PRO A 28 30.01 -14.46 -31.17
CA PRO A 28 31.41 -14.44 -30.74
C PRO A 28 31.64 -13.72 -29.41
N SER A 29 32.69 -14.18 -28.77
CA SER A 29 33.36 -13.66 -27.58
C SER A 29 34.14 -12.39 -27.87
N SER A 30 34.14 -11.45 -26.91
CA SER A 30 35.31 -10.81 -26.27
C SER A 30 35.06 -9.34 -25.92
N LEU A 31 35.77 -8.90 -24.87
CA LEU A 31 35.92 -7.53 -24.37
C LEU A 31 34.70 -7.05 -23.55
N GLY A 32 34.75 -6.86 -22.23
CA GLY A 32 35.85 -6.33 -21.43
C GLY A 32 35.49 -4.92 -20.99
N PHE A 33 34.64 -4.78 -19.96
CA PHE A 33 34.54 -3.54 -19.20
C PHE A 33 34.24 -3.86 -17.74
N ALA A 34 35.33 -3.96 -16.96
CA ALA A 34 35.30 -3.99 -15.51
C ALA A 34 34.93 -2.58 -15.01
N GLY A 35 33.63 -2.30 -14.94
CA GLY A 35 33.09 -1.15 -14.23
C GLY A 35 32.81 -1.52 -12.78
N ARG A 36 33.74 -1.20 -11.88
CA ARG A 36 33.59 -1.28 -10.43
C ARG A 36 32.50 -0.28 -10.00
N VAL A 37 31.25 -0.71 -9.94
CA VAL A 37 30.17 0.07 -9.32
C VAL A 37 30.35 0.06 -7.80
N PRO A 38 30.35 1.23 -7.13
CA PRO A 38 30.44 1.29 -5.69
C PRO A 38 29.17 0.65 -5.11
N SER A 39 29.37 -0.23 -4.14
CA SER A 39 28.35 -0.77 -3.26
C SER A 39 27.74 0.37 -2.42
N VAL A 40 26.86 1.16 -3.04
CA VAL A 40 25.96 2.05 -2.32
C VAL A 40 24.97 1.15 -1.61
N LEU A 41 25.21 0.97 -0.32
CA LEU A 41 24.27 0.38 0.62
C LEU A 41 23.02 1.26 0.66
N ILE A 42 22.07 0.99 -0.24
CA ILE A 42 20.71 1.52 -0.14
C ILE A 42 20.06 0.79 1.04
N ARG A 43 20.29 1.34 2.23
CA ARG A 43 19.57 1.00 3.47
C ARG A 43 18.16 1.58 3.35
N SER A 44 17.39 0.95 2.48
CA SER A 44 15.99 1.27 2.26
C SER A 44 15.24 0.89 3.55
N SER A 45 14.70 1.89 4.25
CA SER A 45 13.72 1.74 5.32
C SER A 45 12.50 1.00 4.77
N ARG A 46 12.62 -0.31 4.72
CA ARG A 46 11.56 -1.22 4.31
C ARG A 46 10.98 -1.82 5.55
N CYS A 47 9.74 -1.47 5.86
CA CYS A 47 8.86 -2.23 6.75
C CYS A 47 8.43 -3.57 6.10
N LYS A 48 9.24 -4.13 5.20
CA LYS A 48 9.00 -5.37 4.46
C LYS A 48 10.36 -5.96 4.12
N LEU A 49 10.93 -6.73 5.05
CA LEU A 49 11.45 -8.09 4.85
C LEU A 49 12.36 -8.52 6.01
N ASP A 50 11.87 -8.58 7.24
CA ASP A 50 12.40 -9.55 8.19
C ASP A 50 11.24 -10.41 8.70
N VAL A 51 11.39 -11.72 8.60
CA VAL A 51 10.46 -12.69 9.18
C VAL A 51 10.73 -12.72 10.68
N SER A 52 10.42 -11.63 11.37
CA SER A 52 10.16 -11.63 12.80
C SER A 52 8.69 -11.98 13.01
N ALA A 53 8.35 -12.63 14.11
CA ALA A 53 6.97 -13.01 14.40
C ALA A 53 6.10 -11.74 14.42
N ALA A 54 5.16 -11.64 13.47
CA ALA A 54 4.25 -10.50 13.37
C ALA A 54 3.46 -10.36 14.69
N ALA A 55 3.69 -9.26 15.41
CA ALA A 55 2.90 -8.93 16.59
C ALA A 55 1.57 -8.34 16.11
N VAL A 56 0.46 -8.83 16.64
CA VAL A 56 -0.88 -8.33 16.32
C VAL A 56 -1.31 -7.37 17.41
N TYR A 57 -1.76 -6.18 16.99
CA TYR A 57 -2.24 -5.13 17.89
C TYR A 57 -3.70 -4.78 17.60
N MET A 58 -4.41 -4.37 18.63
CA MET A 58 -5.80 -3.91 18.54
C MET A 58 -5.83 -2.43 18.15
N LEU A 59 -6.52 -2.12 17.05
CA LEU A 59 -6.69 -0.77 16.54
C LEU A 59 -8.14 -0.35 16.62
N LYS A 60 -8.37 0.82 17.21
CA LYS A 60 -9.67 1.51 17.18
C LYS A 60 -9.58 2.73 16.27
N LEU A 61 -10.34 2.72 15.18
CA LEU A 61 -10.46 3.85 14.25
C LEU A 61 -11.75 4.61 14.53
N VAL A 62 -11.63 5.87 14.90
CA VAL A 62 -12.77 6.76 15.20
C VAL A 62 -12.99 7.71 14.03
N THR A 63 -14.14 7.58 13.39
CA THR A 63 -14.56 8.38 12.24
C THR A 63 -15.25 9.66 12.74
N PRO A 64 -15.16 10.82 12.05
CA PRO A 64 -15.87 12.04 12.44
C PRO A 64 -17.40 11.88 12.50
N GLY A 65 -17.97 10.87 11.83
CA GLY A 65 -19.38 10.52 11.92
C GLY A 65 -19.79 9.77 13.20
N GLY A 66 -18.89 9.66 14.20
CA GLY A 66 -19.13 8.93 15.45
C GLY A 66 -19.11 7.41 15.31
N ARG A 67 -18.59 6.88 14.19
CA ARG A 67 -18.42 5.44 13.98
C ARG A 67 -17.05 5.00 14.44
N GLU A 68 -17.04 3.94 15.24
CA GLU A 68 -15.83 3.32 15.75
C GLU A 68 -15.66 1.94 15.10
N TYR A 69 -14.45 1.64 14.66
CA TYR A 69 -14.09 0.37 14.06
C TYR A 69 -12.95 -0.26 14.86
N GLU A 70 -13.17 -1.47 15.35
CA GLU A 70 -12.15 -2.27 16.04
C GLU A 70 -11.62 -3.32 15.06
N LEU A 71 -10.31 -3.30 14.83
CA LEU A 71 -9.64 -4.23 13.92
C LEU A 71 -8.28 -4.66 14.49
N GLU A 72 -7.90 -5.89 14.15
CA GLU A 72 -6.60 -6.45 14.50
C GLU A 72 -5.62 -6.18 13.36
N ALA A 73 -4.52 -5.48 13.67
CA ALA A 73 -3.50 -5.14 12.69
C ALA A 73 -2.14 -5.70 13.11
N PRO A 74 -1.46 -6.44 12.23
CA PRO A 74 -0.08 -6.82 12.48
C PRO A 74 0.85 -5.62 12.37
N ASP A 75 1.95 -5.66 13.10
CA ASP A 75 3.01 -4.64 13.12
C ASP A 75 3.76 -4.51 11.78
N ASP A 76 3.72 -5.55 10.96
CA ASP A 76 4.27 -5.57 9.59
C ASP A 76 3.31 -5.04 8.51
N ALA A 77 2.06 -4.70 8.87
CA ALA A 77 1.07 -4.17 7.93
C ALA A 77 0.80 -2.68 8.15
N TYR A 78 0.49 -2.00 7.04
CA TYR A 78 0.02 -0.63 7.10
C TYR A 78 -1.41 -0.59 7.63
N ILE A 79 -1.67 0.35 8.52
CA ILE A 79 -2.98 0.50 9.15
C ILE A 79 -4.08 0.72 8.10
N LEU A 80 -3.77 1.44 7.01
CA LEU A 80 -4.69 1.63 5.90
C LEU A 80 -5.08 0.31 5.22
N ASP A 81 -4.12 -0.58 4.96
CA ASP A 81 -4.39 -1.86 4.27
C ASP A 81 -5.25 -2.78 5.15
N THR A 82 -5.00 -2.77 6.47
CA THR A 82 -5.84 -3.51 7.43
C THR A 82 -7.25 -2.93 7.50
N ALA A 83 -7.40 -1.61 7.51
CA ALA A 83 -8.69 -0.95 7.50
C ALA A 83 -9.50 -1.28 6.23
N GLU A 84 -8.86 -1.23 5.05
CA GLU A 84 -9.48 -1.59 3.78
C GLU A 84 -9.91 -3.06 3.75
N SER A 85 -9.08 -3.96 4.31
CA SER A 85 -9.39 -5.40 4.42
C SER A 85 -10.58 -5.66 5.37
N ALA A 86 -10.75 -4.81 6.39
CA ALA A 86 -11.91 -4.84 7.29
C ALA A 86 -13.16 -4.17 6.69
N GLY A 87 -13.08 -3.62 5.47
CA GLY A 87 -14.19 -2.92 4.81
C GLY A 87 -14.39 -1.48 5.30
N VAL A 88 -13.40 -0.90 5.97
CA VAL A 88 -13.40 0.50 6.39
C VAL A 88 -12.76 1.36 5.30
N GLU A 89 -13.57 2.19 4.66
CA GLU A 89 -13.08 3.10 3.62
C GLU A 89 -12.52 4.38 4.25
N LEU A 90 -11.21 4.58 4.12
CA LEU A 90 -10.50 5.76 4.62
C LEU A 90 -10.03 6.66 3.46
N PRO A 91 -9.95 7.98 3.68
CA PRO A 91 -9.52 8.91 2.64
C PRO A 91 -8.04 8.72 2.34
N CYS A 92 -7.71 8.36 1.10
CA CYS A 92 -6.32 8.26 0.65
C CYS A 92 -6.18 8.60 -0.83
N ALA A 93 -5.10 9.28 -1.18
CA ALA A 93 -4.79 9.67 -2.57
C ALA A 93 -3.43 9.15 -3.02
N CYS A 94 -2.35 9.53 -2.31
CA CYS A 94 -0.99 9.26 -2.74
C CYS A 94 -0.43 7.89 -2.33
N ARG A 95 -0.94 7.28 -1.23
CA ARG A 95 -0.43 6.02 -0.62
C ARG A 95 1.10 5.95 -0.39
N ALA A 96 1.79 7.08 -0.40
CA ALA A 96 3.25 7.16 -0.34
C ALA A 96 3.76 8.10 0.77
N GLY A 97 2.87 8.59 1.64
CA GLY A 97 3.23 9.56 2.68
C GLY A 97 3.57 10.97 2.15
N ALA A 98 3.27 11.24 0.88
CA ALA A 98 3.54 12.49 0.18
C ALA A 98 2.36 13.47 0.14
N CYS A 99 1.30 13.20 0.90
CA CYS A 99 0.08 14.00 0.96
C CYS A 99 -0.54 13.90 2.36
N TYR A 100 -1.42 14.83 2.72
CA TYR A 100 -2.09 14.89 4.03
C TYR A 100 -3.50 14.29 4.04
N LYS A 101 -3.97 13.73 2.91
CA LYS A 101 -5.32 13.14 2.80
C LYS A 101 -5.59 12.03 3.82
N CYS A 102 -4.56 11.21 4.07
CA CYS A 102 -4.62 10.08 4.99
C CYS A 102 -4.26 10.47 6.44
N ALA A 103 -4.36 11.76 6.79
CA ALA A 103 -4.01 12.25 8.11
C ALA A 103 -5.00 11.77 9.17
N GLY A 104 -4.43 11.28 10.26
CA GLY A 104 -5.14 10.95 11.48
C GLY A 104 -4.39 11.49 12.69
N LYS A 105 -5.05 11.43 13.84
CA LYS A 105 -4.46 11.82 15.13
C LYS A 105 -4.51 10.63 16.08
N VAL A 106 -3.36 10.28 16.65
CA VAL A 106 -3.28 9.24 17.67
C VAL A 106 -3.77 9.81 18.99
N GLU A 107 -4.82 9.21 19.53
CA GLU A 107 -5.33 9.55 20.88
C GLU A 107 -4.56 8.75 21.94
N ALA A 108 -4.33 7.46 21.68
CA ALA A 108 -3.62 6.56 22.56
C ALA A 108 -2.80 5.55 21.77
N GLY A 109 -1.71 5.08 22.37
CA GLY A 109 -0.82 4.08 21.79
C GLY A 109 0.37 4.67 21.02
N THR A 110 1.15 3.79 20.40
CA THR A 110 2.34 4.13 19.63
C THR A 110 2.24 3.54 18.22
N VAL A 111 2.38 4.40 17.22
CA VAL A 111 2.51 3.99 15.83
C VAL A 111 3.90 4.35 15.32
N HIS A 112 4.45 3.47 14.50
CA HIS A 112 5.67 3.73 13.77
C HIS A 112 5.35 4.11 12.35
N ARG A 113 6.07 5.10 11.82
CA ARG A 113 5.85 5.62 10.48
C ARG A 113 7.10 5.41 9.66
N ALA A 114 6.94 5.08 8.38
CA ALA A 114 8.07 5.01 7.46
C ALA A 114 8.78 6.37 7.36
N ASP A 115 10.12 6.32 7.41
CA ASP A 115 10.98 7.50 7.32
C ASP A 115 10.76 8.23 5.98
N GLY A 116 10.55 9.55 6.02
CA GLY A 116 10.36 10.39 4.83
C GLY A 116 8.93 10.91 4.58
N SER A 117 8.00 10.71 5.51
CA SER A 117 6.66 11.32 5.42
C SER A 117 6.72 12.86 5.48
N LEU A 118 5.78 13.57 4.87
CA LEU A 118 5.77 15.05 4.95
C LEU A 118 5.59 15.64 6.35
N LEU A 119 4.98 14.89 7.29
CA LEU A 119 4.68 15.38 8.63
C LEU A 119 5.89 15.32 9.57
N HIS A 120 6.42 16.49 9.91
CA HIS A 120 7.57 16.67 10.81
C HIS A 120 7.32 17.80 11.82
N GLY A 121 8.11 17.81 12.90
CA GLY A 121 8.13 18.87 13.89
C GLY A 121 6.86 18.90 14.74
N ARG A 122 6.27 20.09 14.89
CA ARG A 122 5.15 20.35 15.80
C ARG A 122 3.94 19.43 15.58
N LEU A 123 3.60 19.11 14.33
CA LEU A 123 2.47 18.22 14.04
C LEU A 123 2.69 16.78 14.55
N GLN A 124 3.94 16.32 14.55
CA GLN A 124 4.27 15.00 15.10
C GLN A 124 4.19 15.02 16.63
N GLU A 125 4.62 16.11 17.26
CA GLU A 125 4.49 16.33 18.72
C GLU A 125 3.03 16.42 19.15
N GLU A 126 2.17 17.01 18.31
CA GLU A 126 0.72 17.06 18.53
C GLU A 126 0.01 15.72 18.28
N GLY A 127 0.74 14.68 17.82
CA GLY A 127 0.21 13.33 17.63
C GLY A 127 -0.40 13.06 16.24
N TYR A 128 -0.12 13.89 15.23
CA TYR A 128 -0.61 13.67 13.87
C TYR A 128 0.24 12.64 13.10
N VAL A 129 -0.45 11.69 12.49
CA VAL A 129 0.13 10.53 11.80
C VAL A 129 -0.50 10.32 10.42
N LEU A 130 0.22 9.66 9.50
CA LEU A 130 -0.24 9.38 8.14
C LEU A 130 -0.53 7.89 8.08
N ILE A 131 -1.80 7.54 8.19
CA ILE A 131 -2.26 6.16 8.38
C ILE A 131 -1.81 5.25 7.22
N CYS A 132 -1.64 5.83 6.02
CA CYS A 132 -1.26 5.12 4.81
C CYS A 132 0.19 4.61 4.74
N VAL A 133 1.08 5.12 5.60
CA VAL A 133 2.50 4.67 5.68
C VAL A 133 2.93 4.44 7.14
N SER A 134 1.96 4.16 8.00
CA SER A 134 2.17 3.89 9.42
C SER A 134 1.80 2.45 9.74
N CYS A 135 2.62 1.83 10.58
CA CYS A 135 2.39 0.52 11.16
C CYS A 135 2.20 0.66 12.68
N PRO A 136 1.34 -0.15 13.29
CA PRO A 136 1.15 -0.11 14.74
C PRO A 136 2.33 -0.73 15.48
N ARG A 137 2.69 -0.19 16.66
CA ARG A 137 3.67 -0.78 17.58
C ARG A 137 3.08 -1.15 18.94
N SER A 138 1.84 -0.77 19.18
CA SER A 138 1.04 -1.15 20.34
C SER A 138 -0.43 -1.07 19.96
N ASP A 139 -1.31 -1.43 20.89
CA ASP A 139 -2.73 -1.10 20.77
C ASP A 139 -2.90 0.42 20.68
N CYS A 140 -3.68 0.89 19.70
CA CYS A 140 -3.82 2.31 19.41
C CYS A 140 -5.27 2.71 19.15
N VAL A 141 -5.58 3.96 19.52
CA VAL A 141 -6.84 4.64 19.17
C VAL A 141 -6.48 5.82 18.25
N ILE A 142 -7.05 5.84 17.05
CA ILE A 142 -6.72 6.80 16.00
C ILE A 142 -7.99 7.48 15.49
N HIS A 143 -8.03 8.80 15.56
CA HIS A 143 -9.04 9.61 14.89
C HIS A 143 -8.68 9.77 13.43
N THR A 144 -9.60 9.40 12.55
CA THR A 144 -9.44 9.48 11.10
C THR A 144 -9.98 10.81 10.56
N HIS A 145 -9.70 11.13 9.28
CA HIS A 145 -10.13 12.36 8.61
C HIS A 145 -9.68 13.66 9.31
N LYS A 146 -8.42 13.71 9.76
CA LYS A 146 -7.85 14.90 10.40
C LYS A 146 -7.10 15.82 9.43
N GLU A 147 -7.38 15.71 8.13
CA GLU A 147 -6.79 16.55 7.09
C GLU A 147 -7.09 18.04 7.30
N ASP A 148 -8.32 18.38 7.68
CA ASP A 148 -8.75 19.77 7.87
C ASP A 148 -8.02 20.47 9.03
N ASP A 149 -7.50 19.71 10.01
CA ASP A 149 -6.77 20.26 11.16
C ASP A 149 -5.33 20.69 10.78
N LEU A 150 -4.85 20.37 9.57
CA LEU A 150 -3.49 20.68 9.09
C LEU A 150 -3.36 22.01 8.34
N TRP A 151 -4.44 22.79 8.24
CA TRP A 151 -4.49 24.05 7.49
C TRP A 151 -4.92 25.22 8.36
#